data_AF-A0A5R9EDC0-F1
#
_entry.id   AF-A0A5R9EDC0-F1
#
_cell.length_a   1.000
_cell.length_b   1.000
_cell.length_c   1.000
_cell.angle_alpha   90.00
_cell.angle_beta   90.00
_cell.angle_gamma   90.00
#
_symmetry.space_group_name_H-M   'P 1'
#
loop_
_entity.id
_entity.type
_entity.pdbx_description
1 polymer ?
#
loop_
_entity_poly.entity_id
_entity_poly.type
_entity_poly.pdbx_seq_one_letter_code
_entity_poly.pdbx_strand_id
1 'polypeptide(L)' 'MMRIVPLFLGLGWLLFGLAWVRNHRGLADRLLASPINLMPGDERSVWAFRMVGRGCVALGGFATVFGVMFLVFS' A
#
# COMPACT_ATOMS: atom_id res chain seq x y z
N MET A 1 -9.21 -14.67 -18.69
CA MET A 1 -8.27 -13.54 -18.46
C MET A 1 -8.76 -12.56 -17.38
N MET A 2 -10.05 -12.24 -17.28
CA MET A 2 -10.59 -11.26 -16.31
C MET A 2 -10.54 -11.65 -14.81
N ARG A 3 -10.42 -12.94 -14.46
CA ARG A 3 -10.47 -13.44 -13.06
C ARG A 3 -9.21 -13.18 -12.24
N ILE A 4 -8.09 -12.89 -12.90
CA ILE A 4 -6.77 -12.71 -12.29
C ILE A 4 -6.51 -11.23 -11.89
N VAL A 5 -7.31 -10.30 -12.43
CA VAL A 5 -7.19 -8.85 -12.18
C VAL A 5 -7.30 -8.49 -10.69
N PRO A 6 -8.26 -9.02 -9.90
CA PRO A 6 -8.36 -8.70 -8.48
C PRO A 6 -7.13 -9.15 -7.68
N LEU A 7 -6.57 -10.30 -8.05
CA LEU A 7 -5.37 -10.85 -7.44
C LEU A 7 -4.16 -9.92 -7.67
N PHE A 8 -3.90 -9.52 -8.92
CA PHE A 8 -2.76 -8.64 -9.22
C PHE A 8 -2.92 -7.23 -8.63
N LEU A 9 -4.15 -6.69 -8.60
CA LEU A 9 -4.43 -5.42 -7.93
C LEU A 9 -4.14 -5.52 -6.44
N GLY A 10 -4.62 -6.58 -5.78
CA GLY A 10 -4.32 -6.84 -4.36
C GLY A 10 -2.83 -6.97 -4.10
N LEU A 11 -2.14 -7.77 -4.92
CA LEU A 11 -0.70 -8.04 -4.76
C LEU A 11 0.13 -6.78 -5.00
N GLY A 12 -0.22 -5.98 -6.01
CA GLY A 12 0.41 -4.69 -6.29
C GLY A 12 0.25 -3.72 -5.12
N TRP A 13 -0.95 -3.62 -4.56
CA TRP A 13 -1.23 -2.75 -3.42
C TRP A 13 -0.53 -3.22 -2.14
N LEU A 14 -0.46 -4.54 -1.93
CA LEU A 14 0.25 -5.14 -0.80
C LEU A 14 1.75 -4.86 -0.87
N LEU A 15 2.37 -5.09 -2.04
CA LEU A 15 3.79 -4.84 -2.27
C LEU A 15 4.12 -3.36 -2.13
N PHE A 16 3.26 -2.49 -2.68
CA PHE A 16 3.41 -1.03 -2.55
C PHE A 16 3.30 -0.58 -1.10
N GLY A 17 2.28 -1.04 -0.37
CA GLY A 17 2.11 -0.75 1.06
C GLY A 17 3.29 -1.25 1.90
N LEU A 18 3.80 -2.46 1.62
CA LEU A 18 4.97 -3.00 2.31
C LEU A 18 6.23 -2.21 2.02
N ALA A 19 6.44 -1.83 0.75
CA ALA A 19 7.56 -0.99 0.36
C ALA A 19 7.52 0.39 1.03
N TRP A 20 6.32 0.97 1.18
CA TRP A 20 6.11 2.21 1.91
C TRP A 20 6.40 2.04 3.39
N VAL A 21 5.78 1.08 4.08
CA VAL A 21 5.95 0.89 5.53
C VAL A 21 7.39 0.55 5.90
N ARG A 22 8.09 -0.24 5.07
CA ARG A 22 9.50 -0.59 5.28
C ARG A 22 10.49 0.46 4.79
N ASN A 23 10.01 1.59 4.27
CA ASN A 23 10.83 2.63 3.65
C ASN A 23 11.81 2.06 2.60
N HIS A 24 11.37 1.08 1.82
CA HIS A 24 12.23 0.39 0.87
C HIS A 24 12.70 1.39 -0.21
N ARG A 25 14.02 1.55 -0.36
CA ARG A 25 14.65 2.57 -1.23
C ARG A 25 14.29 4.04 -0.89
N GLY A 26 13.93 4.33 0.36
CA GLY A 26 13.55 5.68 0.77
C GLY A 26 12.18 6.11 0.24
N LEU A 27 11.30 5.16 -0.11
CA LEU A 27 9.97 5.47 -0.66
C LEU A 27 9.14 6.33 0.31
N ALA A 28 9.17 6.03 1.61
CA ALA A 28 8.45 6.82 2.60
C ALA A 28 9.03 8.23 2.70
N ASP A 29 10.36 8.36 2.64
CA ASP A 29 11.03 9.66 2.69
C ASP A 29 10.72 10.51 1.45
N ARG A 30 10.68 9.88 0.26
CA ARG A 30 10.29 10.54 -0.98
C ARG A 30 8.84 11.00 -0.96
N LEU A 31 7.95 10.21 -0.36
CA LEU A 31 6.54 10.55 -0.20
C LEU A 31 6.35 11.69 0.82
N LEU A 32 7.13 11.69 1.90
CA LEU A 32 7.16 12.78 2.88
C LEU A 32 7.76 14.08 2.33
N ALA A 33 8.71 13.99 1.41
CA ALA A 33 9.29 15.13 0.70
C ALA A 33 8.48 15.54 -0.54
N SER A 34 7.43 14.79 -0.90
CA SER A 34 6.59 15.10 -2.05
C SER A 34 5.67 16.29 -1.78
N PRO A 35 5.21 17.01 -2.81
CA PRO A 35 4.24 18.10 -2.67
C PRO A 35 2.86 17.65 -2.13
N ILE A 36 2.65 16.34 -1.99
CA ILE A 36 1.45 15.77 -1.36
C ILE A 36 1.50 15.97 0.17
N ASN A 37 2.70 16.08 0.74
CA ASN A 37 2.86 16.42 2.14
C ASN A 37 2.73 17.94 2.34
N LEU A 38 1.60 18.37 2.88
CA LEU A 38 1.32 19.78 3.19
C LEU A 38 2.15 20.31 4.37
N MET A 39 2.79 19.43 5.14
CA MET A 39 3.61 19.77 6.31
C MET A 39 4.91 18.93 6.34
N PRO A 40 5.88 19.22 5.45
CA PRO A 40 7.17 18.56 5.47
C PRO A 40 7.96 18.94 6.74
N GLY A 41 8.48 17.93 7.44
CA GLY A 41 9.26 18.12 8.68
C GLY A 41 8.46 18.05 10.00
N ASP A 42 7.13 17.97 9.95
CA ASP A 42 6.29 17.75 11.13
C ASP A 42 6.20 16.25 11.49
N GLU A 43 6.41 15.91 12.76
CA GLU A 43 6.27 14.52 13.26
C GLU A 43 4.87 13.95 13.03
N ARG A 44 3.83 14.80 13.02
CA ARG A 44 2.44 14.40 12.78
C ARG A 44 2.22 13.90 11.36
N SER A 45 2.87 14.51 10.36
CA SER A 45 2.76 14.07 8.97
C SER A 45 3.45 12.72 8.77
N VAL A 46 4.58 12.48 9.44
CA VAL A 46 5.25 11.17 9.46
C VAL A 46 4.33 10.08 10.02
N TRP A 47 3.63 10.37 11.13
CA TRP A 47 2.71 9.41 11.72
C TRP A 47 1.50 9.13 10.81
N ALA A 48 0.91 10.15 10.21
CA ALA A 48 -0.18 10.01 9.25
C ALA A 48 0.23 9.18 8.02
N PHE A 49 1.39 9.46 7.41
CA PHE A 49 1.92 8.70 6.28
C PHE A 49 2.17 7.23 6.65
N ARG A 50 2.67 6.94 7.87
CA ARG A 50 2.83 5.56 8.36
C ARG A 50 1.49 4.86 8.56
N MET A 51 0.47 5.57 9.07
CA MET A 51 -0.86 5.03 9.29
C MET A 51 -1.54 4.69 7.95
N VAL A 52 -1.44 5.58 6.97
CA VAL A 52 -1.92 5.34 5.59
C VAL A 52 -1.18 4.16 4.95
N GLY A 53 0.16 4.09 5.07
CA GLY A 53 0.93 2.97 4.56
C GLY A 53 0.49 1.62 5.13
N ARG A 54 0.22 1.55 6.43
CA ARG A 54 -0.33 0.34 7.09
C ARG A 54 -1.75 0.02 6.60
N GLY A 55 -2.59 1.02 6.41
CA GLY A 55 -3.92 0.87 5.81
C GLY A 55 -3.85 0.27 4.41
N CYS A 56 -2.90 0.72 3.58
CA CYS A 56 -2.65 0.13 2.27
C CYS A 56 -2.22 -1.34 2.37
N VAL A 57 -1.34 -1.71 3.31
CA VAL A 57 -0.98 -3.13 3.52
C VAL A 57 -2.21 -3.97 3.85
N ALA A 58 -3.08 -3.49 4.75
CA ALA A 58 -4.29 -4.20 5.14
C ALA A 58 -5.27 -4.38 3.97
N LEU A 59 -5.54 -3.31 3.20
CA LEU A 59 -6.40 -3.35 2.02
C LEU A 59 -5.83 -4.25 0.92
N GLY A 60 -4.52 -4.15 0.65
CA GLY A 60 -3.83 -5.00 -0.32
C GLY A 60 -3.86 -6.48 0.08
N GLY A 61 -3.66 -6.78 1.36
CA GLY A 61 -3.79 -8.13 1.90
C GLY A 61 -5.21 -8.68 1.73
N PHE A 62 -6.22 -7.90 2.12
CA PHE A 62 -7.63 -8.29 1.96
C PHE A 62 -8.02 -8.52 0.49
N ALA A 63 -7.64 -7.60 -0.41
CA ALA A 63 -7.89 -7.73 -1.84
C ALA A 63 -7.16 -8.93 -2.45
N THR A 64 -5.94 -9.25 -1.99
CA THR A 64 -5.21 -10.45 -2.41
C THR A 64 -5.93 -11.72 -1.99
N VAL A 65 -6.35 -11.81 -0.72
CA VAL A 65 -7.10 -12.97 -0.20
C VAL A 65 -8.42 -13.14 -0.96
N PHE A 66 -9.16 -12.05 -1.17
CA PHE A 66 -10.38 -12.07 -1.97
C PHE A 66 -10.13 -12.53 -3.41
N GLY A 67 -9.06 -12.03 -4.04
CA GLY A 67 -8.64 -12.45 -5.39
C GLY A 67 -8.28 -13.94 -5.46
N VAL A 68 -7.59 -14.49 -4.45
CA VAL A 68 -7.30 -15.92 -4.37
C VAL A 68 -8.60 -16.72 -4.23
N MET A 69 -9.49 -16.33 -3.33
CA MET A 69 -10.78 -17.01 -3.15
C MET A 69 -11.59 -17.01 -4.45
N PHE A 70 -11.69 -15.85 -5.10
CA PHE A 70 -12.38 -15.73 -6.37
C PHE A 70 -11.76 -16.61 -7.46
N LEU A 71 -10.43 -16.71 -7.52
CA LEU A 71 -9.74 -17.59 -8.48
C LEU A 71 -10.02 -19.08 -8.24
N VAL A 72 -10.09 -19.51 -6.97
CA VAL A 72 -10.31 -20.91 -6.59
C VAL A 72 -11.76 -21.35 -6.81
N PHE A 73 -12.73 -20.48 -6.53
CA PHE A 73 -14.16 -20.81 -6.57
C PHE A 73 -14.89 -20.39 -7.86
N SER A 74 -14.18 -19.86 -8.87
CA SER A 74 -14.80 -19.40 -10.13
C SER A 74 -14.60 -20.33 -11.31
#